data_AF-A0A3A0E6P3-F1
#
_entry.id   AF-A0A3A0E6P3-F1
#
_cell.length_a   1.000
_cell.length_b   1.000
_cell.length_c   1.000
_cell.angle_alpha   90.00
_cell.angle_beta   90.00
_cell.angle_gamma   90.00
#
_symmetry.space_group_name_H-M   'P 1'
#
loop_
_entity.id
_entity.type
_entity.pdbx_description
1 polymer ?
#
loop_
_entity_poly.entity_id
_entity_poly.type
_entity_poly.pdbx_seq_one_letter_code
_entity_poly.pdbx_strand_id
1 'polypeptide(L)' 'MSKATFDWDVRKNSENIEKHGVSFNEAQRAFGDPKRVIAEDTAHGQGEKRRSC' A
#
# COMPACT_ATOMS: atom_id res chain seq x y z
N MET A 1 -1.86 19.59 -4.58
CA MET A 1 -1.98 18.13 -4.42
C MET A 1 -2.79 17.86 -3.17
N SER A 2 -3.88 17.10 -3.28
CA SER A 2 -4.71 16.72 -2.14
C SER A 2 -3.86 15.89 -1.16
N LYS A 3 -3.79 16.30 0.10
CA LYS A 3 -3.01 15.59 1.12
C LYS A 3 -3.82 14.34 1.52
N ALA A 4 -3.44 13.18 1.01
CA ALA A 4 -4.02 11.93 1.46
C ALA A 4 -3.64 11.71 2.93
N THR A 5 -4.63 11.47 3.78
CA THR A 5 -4.44 11.10 5.18
C THR A 5 -4.48 9.59 5.28
N PHE A 6 -3.40 9.00 5.79
CA PHE A 6 -3.32 7.57 6.03
C PHE A 6 -3.36 7.32 7.54
N ASP A 7 -4.09 6.27 7.92
CA ASP A 7 -4.17 5.78 9.29
C ASP A 7 -3.97 4.26 9.26
N TRP A 8 -3.18 3.74 10.21
CA TRP A 8 -2.93 2.32 10.34
C TRP A 8 -2.61 1.95 11.78
N ASP A 9 -2.96 0.70 12.12
CA ASP A 9 -2.65 0.12 13.42
C ASP A 9 -1.13 -0.10 13.58
N VAL A 10 -0.58 0.33 14.73
CA VAL A 10 0.84 0.21 15.03
C VAL A 10 1.35 -1.23 15.09
N ARG A 11 0.54 -2.19 15.58
CA ARG A 11 0.92 -3.62 15.55
C ARG A 11 0.99 -4.11 14.12
N LYS A 12 0.02 -3.76 13.27
CA LYS A 12 0.07 -4.15 11.85
C LYS A 12 1.27 -3.58 11.13
N ASN A 13 1.69 -2.36 11.47
CA ASN A 13 2.91 -1.79 10.92
C ASN A 13 4.16 -2.59 11.33
N SER A 14 4.25 -3.03 12.59
CA SER A 14 5.33 -3.91 13.04
C SER A 14 5.33 -5.24 12.27
N GLU A 15 4.16 -5.89 12.16
CA GLU A 15 4.03 -7.12 11.39
C GLU A 15 4.39 -6.93 9.91
N ASN A 16 4.08 -5.77 9.33
CA ASN A 16 4.43 -5.43 7.95
C ASN A 16 5.95 -5.29 7.77
N ILE A 17 6.62 -4.64 8.74
CA ILE A 17 8.09 -4.53 8.73
C ILE A 17 8.73 -5.91 8.84
N GLU A 18 8.21 -6.79 9.70
CA GLU A 18 8.72 -8.16 9.82
C GLU A 18 8.51 -8.99 8.54
N LYS A 19 7.36 -8.85 7.89
CA LYS A 19 7.01 -9.62 6.68
C LYS A 19 7.65 -9.08 5.40
N HIS A 20 7.78 -7.77 5.27
CA HIS A 20 8.10 -7.09 4.01
C HIS A 20 9.33 -6.17 4.09
N GLY A 21 9.91 -5.96 5.27
CA GLY A 21 11.10 -5.14 5.47
C GLY A 21 10.88 -3.63 5.37
N VAL A 22 9.64 -3.18 5.16
CA VAL A 22 9.28 -1.77 4.99
C VAL A 22 8.15 -1.37 5.92
N SER A 23 8.12 -0.11 6.34
CA SER A 23 7.00 0.42 7.15
C SER A 23 5.88 0.97 6.25
N PHE A 24 4.66 1.07 6.77
CA PHE A 24 3.56 1.73 6.05
C PHE A 24 3.84 3.21 5.77
N ASN A 25 4.64 3.89 6.62
CA ASN A 25 5.07 5.26 6.37
C ASN A 25 6.00 5.40 5.15
N GLU A 26 6.78 4.36 4.89
CA GLU A 26 7.62 4.29 3.70
C GLU A 26 6.79 3.86 2.48
N ALA A 27 5.97 2.82 2.62
CA ALA A 27 5.13 2.28 1.55
C ALA A 27 4.12 3.32 1.02
N GLN A 28 3.57 4.20 1.85
CA GLN A 28 2.63 5.25 1.39
C GLN A 28 3.26 6.18 0.33
N ARG A 29 4.60 6.29 0.28
CA ARG A 29 5.29 7.15 -0.69
C ARG A 29 5.09 6.65 -2.12
N ALA A 30 4.90 5.34 -2.32
CA ALA A 30 4.59 4.75 -3.63
C ALA A 30 3.32 5.34 -4.24
N PHE A 31 2.32 5.67 -3.41
CA PHE A 31 1.09 6.30 -3.89
C PHE A 31 1.28 7.73 -4.39
N GLY A 32 2.33 8.41 -3.92
CA GLY A 32 2.69 9.76 -4.36
C GLY A 32 3.66 9.82 -5.55
N ASP A 33 4.21 8.67 -5.97
CA ASP A 33 5.19 8.64 -7.06
C ASP A 33 4.50 8.84 -8.43
N PRO A 34 4.92 9.83 -9.24
CA PRO A 34 4.31 10.11 -10.53
C PRO A 34 4.59 9.02 -11.58
N LYS A 35 5.54 8.12 -11.34
CA LYS A 35 5.87 6.97 -12.19
C LYS A 35 5.39 5.65 -11.58
N ARG A 36 4.49 5.70 -10.58
CA ARG A 36 3.96 4.49 -9.94
C ARG A 36 3.35 3.54 -10.96
N VAL A 37 3.67 2.26 -10.82
CA VAL A 37 3.07 1.19 -11.62
C VAL A 37 1.84 0.70 -10.86
N ILE A 38 0.67 0.74 -11.51
CA ILE A 38 -0.57 0.23 -10.91
C ILE A 38 -0.85 -1.15 -11.52
N ALA A 39 -0.68 -2.20 -10.72
CA ALA A 39 -1.01 -3.56 -11.12
C ALA A 39 -2.45 -3.90 -10.70
N GLU A 40 -3.18 -4.61 -11.55
CA GLU A 40 -4.47 -5.20 -11.17
C GLU A 40 -4.22 -6.54 -10.48
N ASP A 41 -4.74 -6.70 -9.27
CA ASP A 41 -4.60 -7.93 -8.52
C ASP A 41 -5.72 -8.90 -8.90
N THR A 42 -5.48 -9.64 -9.98
CA THR A 42 -6.42 -10.63 -10.53
C THR A 42 -6.48 -11.91 -9.70
N ALA A 43 -5.51 -12.15 -8.80
CA ALA A 43 -5.42 -13.37 -8.01
C ALA A 43 -6.28 -13.32 -6.74
N HIS A 44 -6.39 -12.15 -6.11
CA HIS A 44 -7.11 -12.00 -4.85
C HIS A 44 -8.41 -11.20 -4.99
N GLY A 45 -8.65 -10.53 -6.11
CA GLY A 45 -9.92 -9.87 -6.44
C GLY A 45 -11.03 -10.91 -6.65
N GLN A 46 -11.68 -11.35 -5.57
CA GLN A 46 -12.84 -12.25 -5.57
C GLN A 46 -14.08 -11.58 -6.20
N GLY A 47 -13.99 -11.14 -7.45
CA GLY A 47 -15.03 -10.41 -8.18
C GLY A 47 -14.97 -8.88 -8.09
N GLU A 48 -14.07 -8.31 -7.25
CA GLU A 48 -13.87 -6.86 -7.14
C GLU A 48 -12.51 -6.43 -7.70
N LYS A 49 -12.48 -5.29 -8.41
CA LYS A 49 -11.25 -4.71 -8.96
C LYS A 49 -10.35 -4.22 -7.82
N ARG A 50 -9.34 -5.02 -7.47
CA ARG A 50 -8.25 -4.58 -6.59
C ARG A 50 -7.05 -4.13 -7.39
N ARG A 51 -6.43 -3.03 -6.96
CA ARG A 51 -5.23 -2.46 -7.59
C ARG A 51 -4.17 -2.24 -6.52
N SER A 52 -2.93 -2.57 -6.84
CA SER A 52 -1.76 -2.33 -6.02
C SER A 52 -0.77 -1.41 -6.74
N CYS A 53 0.02 -0.66 -5.98
CA CYS A 53 1.07 0.22 -6.45
C CYS A 53 2.21 0.28 -5.44
#